data_AF-A0A9X7PDI9-F1
#
_entry.id   AF-A0A9X7PDI9-F1
#
_cell.length_a   1.000
_cell.length_b   1.000
_cell.length_c   1.000
_cell.angle_alpha   90.00
_cell.angle_beta   90.00
_cell.angle_gamma   90.00
#
_symmetry.space_group_name_H-M   'P 1'
#
loop_
_entity.id
_entity.type
_entity.pdbx_description
1 polymer ?
#
loop_
_entity_poly.entity_id
_entity_poly.type
_entity_poly.pdbx_seq_one_letter_code
_entity_poly.pdbx_strand_id
1 'polypeptide(L)'
;GALTVAAAAACGAYDDFAGAGDPRRGFRAHLGALRRGEVTSGAVKLIGIGAAACAAGAVVKERPLDKALAAVVIAGSAHLVNLLDVRPGRAAGAVLALAAPGLARRGSAPLAAAPMGAAAALIADDVAERTMLGDTGSHALGAGLGLAVAVGNGRAGLALHAAALVGTALAMDARNHLCE
;
A
#
# COMPACT_ATOMS: atom_id res chain seq x y z
N GLY A 1 3.44 8.32 -11.59
CA GLY A 1 2.03 8.22 -11.15
C GLY A 1 1.43 6.92 -11.60
N ALA A 2 0.92 6.85 -12.83
CA ALA A 2 0.30 5.65 -13.38
C ALA A 2 1.20 4.40 -13.35
N LEU A 3 2.51 4.54 -13.64
CA LEU A 3 3.46 3.42 -13.59
C LEU A 3 3.58 2.80 -12.19
N THR A 4 3.53 3.60 -11.13
CA THR A 4 3.63 3.14 -9.73
C THR A 4 2.38 2.37 -9.32
N VAL A 5 1.20 2.88 -9.69
CA VAL A 5 -0.09 2.23 -9.44
C VAL A 5 -0.20 0.94 -10.26
N ALA A 6 0.23 0.96 -11.51
CA ALA A 6 0.26 -0.22 -12.39
C ALA A 6 1.25 -1.28 -11.92
N ALA A 7 2.43 -0.89 -11.42
CA ALA A 7 3.40 -1.81 -10.84
C ALA A 7 2.87 -2.43 -9.53
N ALA A 8 2.21 -1.64 -8.67
CA ALA A 8 1.56 -2.14 -7.46
C ALA A 8 0.41 -3.10 -7.79
N ALA A 9 -0.44 -2.75 -8.78
CA ALA A 9 -1.50 -3.61 -9.28
C ALA A 9 -0.94 -4.91 -9.89
N ALA A 10 0.09 -4.82 -10.73
CA ALA A 10 0.73 -6.00 -11.34
C ALA A 10 1.36 -6.93 -10.29
N CYS A 11 1.95 -6.38 -9.23
CA CYS A 11 2.48 -7.18 -8.11
C CYS A 11 1.38 -7.87 -7.31
N GLY A 12 0.24 -7.20 -7.08
CA GLY A 12 -0.91 -7.84 -6.44
C GLY A 12 -1.55 -8.91 -7.34
N ALA A 13 -1.65 -8.65 -8.65
CA ALA A 13 -2.21 -9.60 -9.62
C ALA A 13 -1.34 -10.85 -9.73
N TYR A 14 -0.02 -10.68 -9.74
CA TYR A 14 0.91 -11.79 -9.73
C TYR A 14 0.67 -12.73 -8.53
N ASP A 15 0.25 -12.23 -7.38
CA ASP A 15 -0.01 -13.08 -6.21
C ASP A 15 -1.39 -13.70 -6.17
N ASP A 16 -2.41 -12.98 -6.63
CA ASP A 16 -3.74 -13.57 -6.83
C ASP A 16 -3.65 -14.81 -7.74
N PHE A 17 -2.67 -14.83 -8.68
CA PHE A 17 -2.38 -15.99 -9.54
C PHE A 17 -1.37 -17.00 -8.97
N ALA A 18 -0.33 -16.57 -8.23
CA ALA A 18 0.78 -17.44 -7.80
C ALA A 18 0.71 -17.92 -6.34
N GLY A 19 -0.15 -17.32 -5.50
CA GLY A 19 -0.24 -17.55 -4.05
C GLY A 19 -1.03 -18.79 -3.62
N ALA A 20 -1.63 -19.53 -4.56
CA ALA A 20 -2.52 -20.65 -4.26
C ALA A 20 -1.86 -21.91 -3.64
N GLY A 21 -0.55 -21.89 -3.32
CA GLY A 21 0.18 -23.09 -2.87
C GLY A 21 1.28 -22.91 -1.80
N ASP A 22 1.52 -21.73 -1.24
CA ASP A 22 2.56 -21.54 -0.20
C ASP A 22 1.95 -21.47 1.21
N PRO A 23 2.23 -22.42 2.13
CA PRO A 23 1.70 -22.43 3.49
C PRO A 23 2.28 -21.34 4.41
N ARG A 24 3.30 -20.58 3.98
CA ARG A 24 3.96 -19.55 4.79
C ARG A 24 3.25 -18.20 4.67
N ARG A 25 2.69 -17.68 5.77
CA ARG A 25 2.03 -16.36 5.85
C ARG A 25 2.88 -15.35 6.61
N GLY A 26 2.94 -14.10 6.13
CA GLY A 26 3.46 -12.95 6.88
C GLY A 26 4.84 -12.45 6.46
N PHE A 27 5.06 -11.15 6.69
CA PHE A 27 6.23 -10.38 6.24
C PHE A 27 7.58 -10.95 6.74
N ARG A 28 7.61 -11.41 8.00
CA ARG A 28 8.80 -11.99 8.63
C ARG A 28 9.13 -13.39 8.10
N ALA A 29 8.13 -14.18 7.73
CA ALA A 29 8.33 -15.50 7.15
C ALA A 29 9.03 -15.41 5.79
N HIS A 30 8.60 -14.47 4.95
CA HIS A 30 9.20 -14.20 3.65
C HIS A 30 10.58 -13.54 3.75
N LEU A 31 10.78 -12.59 4.66
CA LEU A 31 12.09 -11.96 4.88
C LEU A 31 13.11 -12.95 5.49
N GLY A 32 12.64 -13.85 6.36
CA GLY A 32 13.43 -14.95 6.90
C GLY A 32 13.80 -16.00 5.85
N ALA A 33 12.89 -16.29 4.92
CA ALA A 33 13.17 -17.16 3.77
C ALA A 33 14.19 -16.52 2.82
N LEU A 34 14.05 -15.23 2.52
CA LEU A 34 15.00 -14.48 1.70
C LEU A 34 16.42 -14.49 2.31
N ARG A 35 16.52 -14.35 3.64
CA ARG A 35 17.78 -14.48 4.39
C ARG A 35 18.41 -15.87 4.32
N ARG A 36 17.61 -16.91 4.03
CA ARG A 36 18.06 -18.28 3.79
C ARG A 36 18.27 -18.60 2.30
N GLY A 37 18.18 -17.60 1.43
CA GLY A 37 18.32 -17.77 -0.03
C GLY A 37 17.07 -18.31 -0.73
N GLU A 38 15.94 -18.44 -0.01
CA GLU A 38 14.68 -18.91 -0.57
C GLU A 38 13.85 -17.72 -1.08
N VAL A 39 13.68 -17.64 -2.40
CA VAL A 39 12.81 -16.65 -3.04
C VAL A 39 11.35 -17.13 -2.90
N THR A 40 10.60 -16.45 -2.03
CA THR A 40 9.16 -16.70 -1.83
C THR A 40 8.33 -15.66 -2.58
N SER A 41 7.07 -15.97 -2.94
CA SER A 41 6.16 -15.03 -3.61
C SER A 41 6.01 -13.71 -2.83
N GLY A 42 5.88 -13.80 -1.52
CA GLY A 42 5.81 -12.64 -0.63
C GLY A 42 7.09 -11.79 -0.59
N ALA A 43 8.26 -12.36 -0.83
CA ALA A 43 9.51 -11.60 -0.93
C ALA A 43 9.63 -10.88 -2.29
N VAL A 44 9.17 -11.52 -3.37
CA VAL A 44 9.09 -10.90 -4.71
C VAL A 44 8.15 -9.70 -4.70
N LYS A 45 6.98 -9.80 -4.04
CA LYS A 45 6.07 -8.67 -3.82
C LYS A 45 6.75 -7.50 -3.11
N LEU A 46 7.43 -7.81 -2.02
CA LEU A 46 8.10 -6.83 -1.17
C LEU A 46 9.15 -6.04 -1.93
N ILE A 47 9.96 -6.75 -2.73
CA ILE A 47 10.97 -6.14 -3.57
C ILE A 47 10.30 -5.34 -4.70
N GLY A 48 9.27 -5.87 -5.34
CA GLY A 48 8.54 -5.19 -6.43
C GLY A 48 7.87 -3.89 -5.99
N ILE A 49 7.06 -3.94 -4.94
CA ILE A 49 6.39 -2.77 -4.36
C ILE A 49 7.42 -1.78 -3.78
N GLY A 50 8.43 -2.29 -3.08
CA GLY A 50 9.52 -1.47 -2.53
C GLY A 50 10.30 -0.74 -3.62
N ALA A 51 10.67 -1.42 -4.70
CA ALA A 51 11.37 -0.83 -5.84
C ALA A 51 10.49 0.20 -6.56
N ALA A 52 9.21 -0.11 -6.80
CA ALA A 52 8.26 0.82 -7.41
C ALA A 52 8.05 2.08 -6.54
N ALA A 53 7.97 1.90 -5.22
CA ALA A 53 7.86 3.01 -4.26
C ALA A 53 9.13 3.86 -4.21
N CYS A 54 10.32 3.24 -4.23
CA CYS A 54 11.61 3.95 -4.31
C CYS A 54 11.73 4.76 -5.61
N ALA A 55 11.39 4.16 -6.76
CA ALA A 55 11.38 4.85 -8.04
C ALA A 55 10.40 6.04 -8.03
N ALA A 56 9.20 5.84 -7.50
CA ALA A 56 8.21 6.90 -7.35
C ALA A 56 8.71 8.03 -6.43
N GLY A 57 9.27 7.68 -5.27
CA GLY A 57 9.88 8.62 -4.32
C GLY A 57 10.99 9.44 -4.95
N ALA A 58 11.85 8.80 -5.76
CA ALA A 58 12.93 9.45 -6.49
C ALA A 58 12.44 10.45 -7.55
N VAL A 59 11.27 10.21 -8.15
CA VAL A 59 10.65 11.09 -9.14
C VAL A 59 9.92 12.27 -8.49
N VAL A 60 9.27 12.05 -7.34
CA VAL A 60 8.40 13.09 -6.74
C VAL A 60 9.08 13.98 -5.69
N LYS A 61 10.34 13.69 -5.33
CA LYS A 61 11.13 14.48 -4.38
C LYS A 61 12.55 14.66 -4.86
N GLU A 62 13.15 15.80 -4.52
CA GLU A 62 14.54 16.12 -4.89
C GLU A 62 15.55 15.60 -3.86
N ARG A 63 15.26 15.82 -2.57
CA ARG A 63 16.21 15.54 -1.48
C ARG A 63 16.23 14.04 -1.12
N PRO A 64 17.40 13.42 -0.89
CA PRO A 64 17.51 11.99 -0.60
C PRO A 64 16.62 11.49 0.54
N LEU A 65 16.57 12.24 1.65
CA LEU A 65 15.71 11.90 2.78
C LEU A 65 14.22 11.95 2.42
N ASP A 66 13.82 12.95 1.62
CA ASP A 66 12.42 13.11 1.24
C ASP A 66 12.00 12.02 0.24
N LYS A 67 12.92 11.58 -0.64
CA LYS A 67 12.75 10.42 -1.52
C LYS A 67 12.51 9.14 -0.71
N ALA A 68 13.33 8.91 0.31
CA ALA A 68 13.20 7.75 1.20
C ALA A 68 11.88 7.77 1.98
N LEU A 69 11.52 8.93 2.57
CA LEU A 69 10.26 9.09 3.27
C LEU A 69 9.05 8.90 2.34
N ALA A 70 9.12 9.43 1.11
CA ALA A 70 8.07 9.23 0.11
C ALA A 70 7.92 7.74 -0.25
N ALA A 71 9.02 7.02 -0.43
CA ALA A 71 9.00 5.58 -0.69
C ALA A 71 8.36 4.80 0.47
N VAL A 72 8.72 5.12 1.72
CA VAL A 72 8.10 4.51 2.92
C VAL A 72 6.61 4.80 2.97
N VAL A 73 6.17 6.04 2.69
CA VAL A 73 4.76 6.39 2.66
C VAL A 73 4.00 5.62 1.58
N ILE A 74 4.54 5.53 0.35
CA ILE A 74 3.90 4.82 -0.76
C ILE A 74 3.77 3.32 -0.45
N ALA A 75 4.86 2.67 -0.05
CA ALA A 75 4.86 1.25 0.26
C ALA A 75 4.03 0.94 1.52
N GLY A 76 4.14 1.78 2.55
CA GLY A 76 3.38 1.63 3.79
C GLY A 76 1.88 1.82 3.57
N SER A 77 1.46 2.77 2.72
CA SER A 77 0.04 2.92 2.37
C SER A 77 -0.51 1.72 1.60
N ALA A 78 0.25 1.18 0.64
CA ALA A 78 -0.12 -0.05 -0.05
C ALA A 78 -0.30 -1.22 0.93
N HIS A 79 0.65 -1.38 1.85
CA HIS A 79 0.58 -2.42 2.88
C HIS A 79 -0.60 -2.22 3.85
N LEU A 80 -0.86 -0.99 4.31
CA LEU A 80 -1.97 -0.68 5.20
C LEU A 80 -3.32 -1.03 4.57
N VAL A 81 -3.54 -0.63 3.31
CA VAL A 81 -4.80 -0.93 2.62
C VAL A 81 -4.97 -2.43 2.43
N ASN A 82 -3.90 -3.16 2.08
CA ASN A 82 -3.92 -4.62 2.01
C ASN A 82 -4.27 -5.27 3.36
N LEU A 83 -3.75 -4.76 4.48
CA LEU A 83 -4.08 -5.27 5.81
C LEU A 83 -5.52 -4.96 6.24
N LEU A 84 -6.11 -3.90 5.70
CA LEU A 84 -7.50 -3.55 5.96
C LEU A 84 -8.47 -4.37 5.11
N ASP A 85 -8.00 -5.00 4.05
CA ASP A 85 -8.76 -5.87 3.13
C ASP A 85 -9.02 -7.27 3.73
N VAL A 86 -9.45 -7.30 5.00
CA VAL A 86 -9.79 -8.52 5.74
C VAL A 86 -11.29 -8.69 5.94
N ARG A 87 -12.07 -7.63 5.70
CA ARG A 87 -13.53 -7.62 5.82
C ARG A 87 -14.13 -6.65 4.78
N PRO A 88 -15.30 -6.96 4.25
CA PRO A 88 -15.99 -6.12 3.26
C PRO A 88 -16.15 -4.67 3.76
N GLY A 89 -15.91 -3.71 2.88
CA GLY A 89 -16.07 -2.27 3.07
C GLY A 89 -14.90 -1.57 3.76
N ARG A 90 -13.97 -2.29 4.40
CA ARG A 90 -12.92 -1.68 5.24
C ARG A 90 -11.83 -1.00 4.43
N ALA A 91 -11.29 -1.68 3.42
CA ALA A 91 -10.24 -1.14 2.57
C ALA A 91 -10.76 0.06 1.76
N ALA A 92 -11.90 -0.11 1.08
CA ALA A 92 -12.56 0.97 0.33
C ALA A 92 -12.91 2.16 1.24
N GLY A 93 -13.52 1.92 2.41
CA GLY A 93 -13.85 2.96 3.38
C GLY A 93 -12.63 3.73 3.89
N ALA A 94 -11.53 3.03 4.17
CA ALA A 94 -10.28 3.65 4.58
C ALA A 94 -9.68 4.53 3.47
N VAL A 95 -9.68 4.06 2.21
CA VAL A 95 -9.21 4.84 1.07
C VAL A 95 -10.05 6.11 0.88
N LEU A 96 -11.37 6.02 0.98
CA LEU A 96 -12.26 7.18 0.92
C LEU A 96 -11.93 8.21 2.01
N ALA A 97 -11.81 7.75 3.26
CA ALA A 97 -11.54 8.62 4.39
C ALA A 97 -10.15 9.28 4.32
N LEU A 98 -9.12 8.52 3.95
CA LEU A 98 -7.74 9.00 3.91
C LEU A 98 -7.43 9.84 2.66
N ALA A 99 -8.13 9.62 1.55
CA ALA A 99 -7.96 10.42 0.34
C ALA A 99 -8.67 11.78 0.40
N ALA A 100 -9.77 11.90 1.17
CA ALA A 100 -10.59 13.11 1.23
C ALA A 100 -9.81 14.40 1.56
N PRO A 101 -8.90 14.45 2.57
CA PRO A 101 -8.08 15.64 2.82
C PRO A 101 -7.17 16.02 1.64
N GLY A 102 -6.78 15.04 0.82
CA GLY A 102 -5.95 15.24 -0.36
C GLY A 102 -6.66 15.98 -1.50
N LEU A 103 -8.00 15.92 -1.56
CA LEU A 103 -8.81 16.63 -2.55
C LEU A 103 -8.79 18.15 -2.34
N ALA A 104 -8.65 18.61 -1.10
CA ALA A 104 -8.59 20.04 -0.78
C ALA A 104 -7.26 20.70 -1.19
N ARG A 105 -6.26 19.92 -1.61
CA ARG A 105 -4.91 20.41 -1.92
C ARG A 105 -4.68 20.41 -3.43
N ARG A 106 -4.60 21.61 -4.04
CA ARG A 106 -4.48 21.79 -5.51
C ARG A 106 -3.43 20.89 -6.19
N GLY A 107 -2.27 20.67 -5.57
CA GLY A 107 -1.18 19.87 -6.14
C GLY A 107 -1.35 18.34 -6.05
N SER A 108 -2.17 17.84 -5.13
CA SER A 108 -2.40 16.40 -4.93
C SER A 108 -3.82 15.94 -5.24
N ALA A 109 -4.75 16.88 -5.49
CA ALA A 109 -6.17 16.56 -5.70
C ALA A 109 -6.41 15.54 -6.82
N PRO A 110 -5.78 15.64 -8.02
CA PRO A 110 -5.98 14.63 -9.06
C PRO A 110 -5.47 13.24 -8.65
N LEU A 111 -4.37 13.19 -7.90
CA LEU A 111 -3.78 11.94 -7.42
C LEU A 111 -4.59 11.31 -6.28
N ALA A 112 -5.27 12.12 -5.46
CA ALA A 112 -6.18 11.65 -4.42
C ALA A 112 -7.54 11.23 -5.01
N ALA A 113 -8.03 11.93 -6.04
CA ALA A 113 -9.29 11.64 -6.70
C ALA A 113 -9.31 10.27 -7.39
N ALA A 114 -8.18 9.83 -7.97
CA ALA A 114 -8.11 8.54 -8.64
C ALA A 114 -8.39 7.33 -7.70
N PRO A 115 -7.64 7.10 -6.60
CA PRO A 115 -7.94 6.02 -5.67
C PRO A 115 -9.27 6.24 -4.93
N MET A 116 -9.66 7.49 -4.65
CA MET A 116 -10.95 7.79 -4.02
C MET A 116 -12.13 7.44 -4.93
N GLY A 117 -12.06 7.77 -6.22
CA GLY A 117 -13.09 7.45 -7.20
C GLY A 117 -13.19 5.94 -7.45
N ALA A 118 -12.05 5.25 -7.54
CA ALA A 118 -12.03 3.79 -7.65
C ALA A 118 -12.64 3.11 -6.41
N ALA A 119 -12.29 3.57 -5.20
CA ALA A 119 -12.90 3.08 -3.98
C ALA A 119 -14.41 3.38 -3.91
N ALA A 120 -14.84 4.57 -4.33
CA ALA A 120 -16.26 4.95 -4.35
C ALA A 120 -17.09 4.10 -5.31
N ALA A 121 -16.52 3.72 -6.46
CA ALA A 121 -17.18 2.86 -7.43
C ALA A 121 -17.36 1.42 -6.90
N LEU A 122 -16.39 0.94 -6.12
CA LEU A 122 -16.35 -0.45 -5.65
C LEU A 122 -17.03 -0.65 -4.29
N ILE A 123 -17.20 0.39 -3.47
CA ILE A 123 -17.64 0.22 -2.08
C ILE A 123 -19.01 -0.45 -1.92
N ALA A 124 -19.94 -0.21 -2.86
CA ALA A 124 -21.27 -0.82 -2.80
C ALA A 124 -21.24 -2.32 -3.12
N ASP A 125 -20.32 -2.76 -4.00
CA ASP A 125 -20.12 -4.17 -4.34
C ASP A 125 -19.26 -4.87 -3.28
N ASP A 126 -18.26 -4.17 -2.74
CA ASP A 126 -17.38 -4.64 -1.65
C ASP A 126 -18.17 -4.87 -0.35
N VAL A 127 -19.01 -3.90 0.06
CA VAL A 127 -19.88 -4.04 1.25
C VAL A 127 -20.94 -5.14 1.07
N ALA A 128 -21.39 -5.36 -0.16
CA ALA A 128 -22.35 -6.41 -0.47
C ALA A 128 -21.71 -7.78 -0.73
N GLU A 129 -20.40 -7.92 -0.50
CA GLU A 129 -19.63 -9.15 -0.69
C GLU A 129 -19.73 -9.72 -2.13
N ARG A 130 -20.08 -8.87 -3.11
CA ARG A 130 -20.17 -9.26 -4.53
C ARG A 130 -18.80 -9.33 -5.19
N THR A 131 -17.87 -8.51 -4.70
CA THR A 131 -16.49 -8.44 -5.17
C THR A 131 -15.57 -8.22 -3.99
N MET A 132 -14.42 -8.89 -3.97
CA MET A 132 -13.32 -8.54 -3.08
C MET A 132 -12.29 -7.71 -3.86
N LEU A 133 -11.72 -6.67 -3.25
CA LEU A 133 -10.65 -5.87 -3.86
C LEU A 133 -9.44 -6.72 -4.23
N GLY A 134 -9.12 -7.71 -3.39
CA GLY A 134 -7.97 -8.59 -3.58
C GLY A 134 -6.65 -7.86 -3.39
N ASP A 135 -5.55 -8.62 -3.42
CA ASP A 135 -4.21 -8.05 -3.23
C ASP A 135 -3.87 -7.06 -4.35
N THR A 136 -4.38 -7.30 -5.57
CA THR A 136 -4.29 -6.37 -6.71
C THR A 136 -4.89 -5.00 -6.38
N GLY A 137 -6.18 -4.98 -6.02
CA GLY A 137 -6.93 -3.75 -5.82
C GLY A 137 -6.43 -2.98 -4.60
N SER A 138 -6.17 -3.68 -3.50
CA SER A 138 -5.74 -3.08 -2.25
C SER A 138 -4.35 -2.42 -2.36
N HIS A 139 -3.38 -3.09 -3.00
CA HIS A 139 -2.06 -2.50 -3.24
C HIS A 139 -2.11 -1.32 -4.21
N ALA A 140 -2.92 -1.41 -5.28
CA ALA A 140 -3.07 -0.33 -6.26
C ALA A 140 -3.67 0.93 -5.62
N LEU A 141 -4.76 0.78 -4.86
CA LEU A 141 -5.43 1.87 -4.16
C LEU A 141 -4.51 2.48 -3.09
N GLY A 142 -3.85 1.65 -2.29
CA GLY A 142 -2.94 2.13 -1.25
C GLY A 142 -1.69 2.81 -1.80
N ALA A 143 -1.11 2.32 -2.90
CA ALA A 143 0.01 2.99 -3.56
C ALA A 143 -0.40 4.34 -4.18
N GLY A 144 -1.60 4.41 -4.77
CA GLY A 144 -2.17 5.67 -5.27
C GLY A 144 -2.39 6.70 -4.16
N LEU A 145 -2.96 6.26 -3.03
CA LEU A 145 -3.15 7.09 -1.84
C LEU A 145 -1.81 7.60 -1.30
N GLY A 146 -0.83 6.71 -1.11
CA GLY A 146 0.50 7.06 -0.61
C GLY A 146 1.25 8.03 -1.53
N LEU A 147 1.06 7.90 -2.85
CA LEU A 147 1.61 8.84 -3.82
C LEU A 147 0.97 10.23 -3.71
N ALA A 148 -0.35 10.30 -3.53
CA ALA A 148 -1.05 11.57 -3.30
C ALA A 148 -0.55 12.27 -2.03
N VAL A 149 -0.36 11.51 -0.94
CA VAL A 149 0.25 12.00 0.30
C VAL A 149 1.68 12.49 0.05
N ALA A 150 2.48 11.74 -0.70
CA ALA A 150 3.86 12.09 -0.97
C ALA A 150 3.98 13.39 -1.77
N VAL A 151 3.16 13.57 -2.81
CA VAL A 151 3.15 14.80 -3.61
C VAL A 151 2.62 15.99 -2.80
N GLY A 152 1.55 15.78 -2.01
CA GLY A 152 0.91 16.84 -1.24
C GLY A 152 1.74 17.36 -0.07
N ASN A 153 2.67 16.58 0.48
CA ASN A 153 3.34 16.92 1.74
C ASN A 153 4.83 17.26 1.60
N GLY A 154 5.29 18.18 2.45
CA GLY A 154 6.72 18.40 2.72
C GLY A 154 7.28 17.38 3.69
N ARG A 155 8.57 17.52 4.04
CA ARG A 155 9.30 16.57 4.91
C ARG A 155 8.60 16.24 6.22
N ALA A 156 8.12 17.24 6.96
CA ALA A 156 7.47 17.01 8.25
C ALA A 156 6.20 16.17 8.12
N GLY A 157 5.37 16.46 7.11
CA GLY A 157 4.17 15.68 6.82
C GLY A 157 4.51 14.24 6.38
N LEU A 158 5.54 14.09 5.54
CA LEU A 158 6.05 12.76 5.13
C LEU A 158 6.57 11.95 6.33
N ALA A 159 7.35 12.57 7.21
CA ALA A 159 7.89 11.90 8.40
C ALA A 159 6.76 11.46 9.35
N LEU A 160 5.74 12.29 9.55
CA LEU A 160 4.57 11.94 10.35
C LEU A 160 3.80 10.76 9.76
N HIS A 161 3.54 10.76 8.45
CA HIS A 161 2.85 9.64 7.79
C HIS A 161 3.69 8.37 7.82
N ALA A 162 4.99 8.47 7.56
CA ALA A 162 5.91 7.34 7.64
C ALA A 162 5.94 6.74 9.05
N ALA A 163 6.05 7.58 10.09
CA ALA A 163 6.02 7.14 11.48
C ALA A 163 4.69 6.46 11.83
N ALA A 164 3.55 7.02 11.39
CA ALA A 164 2.25 6.41 11.61
C ALA A 164 2.12 5.06 10.92
N LEU A 165 2.53 4.93 9.66
CA LEU A 165 2.47 3.68 8.89
C LEU A 165 3.39 2.60 9.45
N VAL A 166 4.61 2.97 9.87
CA VAL A 166 5.52 2.04 10.53
C VAL A 166 4.96 1.63 11.89
N GLY A 167 4.46 2.58 12.68
CA GLY A 167 3.84 2.30 13.97
C GLY A 167 2.64 1.36 13.88
N THR A 168 1.76 1.56 12.90
CA THR A 168 0.61 0.67 12.68
C THR A 168 1.05 -0.71 12.20
N ALA A 169 2.03 -0.80 11.30
CA ALA A 169 2.58 -2.09 10.86
C ALA A 169 3.18 -2.88 12.04
N LEU A 170 3.98 -2.24 12.89
CA LEU A 170 4.55 -2.87 14.09
C LEU A 170 3.47 -3.27 15.10
N ALA A 171 2.46 -2.42 15.33
CA ALA A 171 1.36 -2.73 16.23
C ALA A 171 0.54 -3.94 15.73
N MET A 172 0.31 -4.05 14.42
CA MET A 172 -0.39 -5.19 13.83
C MET A 172 0.44 -6.47 13.91
N ASP A 173 1.75 -6.40 13.67
CA ASP A 173 2.66 -7.55 13.79
C ASP A 173 2.73 -8.07 15.23
N ALA A 174 2.76 -7.17 16.22
CA ALA A 174 2.72 -7.53 17.64
C ALA A 174 1.42 -8.23 18.05
N ARG A 175 0.28 -7.89 17.42
CA ARG A 175 -1.01 -8.54 17.72
C ARG A 175 -1.09 -9.96 17.16
N ASN A 176 -0.46 -10.24 16.03
CA ASN A 176 -0.45 -11.57 15.44
C ASN A 176 0.32 -12.59 16.31
N HIS A 177 1.37 -12.13 17.02
CA HIS A 177 2.14 -12.98 17.93
C HIS A 177 1.45 -13.29 19.27
N LEU A 178 0.37 -12.60 19.61
CA LEU A 178 -0.41 -12.88 20.83
C LEU A 178 -1.53 -13.91 20.60
N CYS A 179 -1.72 -14.33 19.36
CA CYS A 179 -2.74 -15.32 18.96
C CYS A 179 -2.15 -16.66 18.51
N GLU A 180 -0.83 -16.84 18.62
CA GLU A 180 -0.12 -18.12 18.52
C GLU A 180 0.23 -18.64 19.93
#